data_AF-A0A354Z8L1-F1
#
_entry.id   AF-A0A354Z8L1-F1
#
_cell.length_a   1.000
_cell.length_b   1.000
_cell.length_c   1.000
_cell.angle_alpha   90.00
_cell.angle_beta   90.00
_cell.angle_gamma   90.00
#
_symmetry.space_group_name_H-M   'P 1'
#
loop_
_entity.id
_entity.type
_entity.pdbx_description
1 polymer ?
#
loop_
_entity_poly.entity_id
_entity_poly.type
_entity_poly.pdbx_seq_one_letter_code
_entity_poly.pdbx_strand_id
1 'polypeptide(L)'
;RYSYAAGAEIAISGQGIANIFEFICSDEFDTGLLSSDYEDEVSRAALEAGLSDKARNILASRRLDWPAHIALHAEDDAFCALTMELFTRLYALKAANLTSIFLPPGGVWLAGGISSKNESWLIKNARFMRWFEKNYAPHIRQFLAHTPVMIVKNYDISLLGAAVAAQQFSSHA
;
A
#
# COMPACT_ATOMS: atom_id res chain seq x y z
N ARG A 1 -23.89 -4.42 13.73
CA ARG A 1 -23.31 -3.06 13.65
C ARG A 1 -22.52 -2.98 12.35
N TYR A 2 -23.07 -2.38 11.30
CA TYR A 2 -22.33 -2.16 10.06
C TYR A 2 -21.78 -0.73 10.13
N SER A 3 -20.48 -0.59 10.39
CA SER A 3 -19.76 0.67 10.23
C SER A 3 -19.49 0.95 8.74
N TYR A 4 -19.04 2.17 8.43
CA TYR A 4 -18.64 2.69 7.12
C TYR A 4 -18.41 1.63 6.03
N ALA A 5 -19.02 1.80 4.86
CA ALA A 5 -18.75 0.98 3.68
C ALA A 5 -17.24 0.77 3.53
N ALA A 6 -16.81 -0.46 3.23
CA ALA A 6 -15.40 -0.83 3.12
C ALA A 6 -14.71 0.00 2.02
N GLY A 7 -14.25 1.19 2.40
CA GLY A 7 -13.47 2.06 1.54
C GLY A 7 -12.06 1.51 1.40
N ALA A 8 -11.26 2.20 0.57
CA ALA A 8 -9.85 1.89 0.35
C ALA A 8 -9.06 1.68 1.66
N GLU A 9 -9.43 2.36 2.75
CA GLU A 9 -8.73 2.31 4.05
C GLU A 9 -8.71 0.92 4.71
N ILE A 10 -9.66 0.02 4.38
CA ILE A 10 -9.68 -1.34 4.95
C ILE A 10 -8.42 -2.14 4.59
N ALA A 11 -7.78 -1.77 3.48
CA ALA A 11 -6.55 -2.39 2.98
C ALA A 11 -5.40 -1.38 2.85
N ILE A 12 -5.68 -0.10 2.59
CA ILE A 12 -4.67 0.93 2.29
C ILE A 12 -4.46 1.82 3.51
N SER A 13 -4.09 1.20 4.63
CA SER A 13 -3.75 1.87 5.88
C SER A 13 -2.83 0.98 6.73
N GLY A 14 -2.31 1.50 7.84
CA GLY A 14 -1.58 0.65 8.80
C GLY A 14 -2.44 -0.51 9.29
N GLN A 15 -3.70 -0.23 9.66
CA GLN A 15 -4.63 -1.29 10.04
C GLN A 15 -4.97 -2.22 8.87
N GLY A 16 -4.96 -1.70 7.64
CA GLY A 16 -5.15 -2.50 6.43
C GLY A 16 -4.03 -3.52 6.19
N ILE A 17 -2.77 -3.15 6.45
CA ILE A 17 -1.64 -4.10 6.45
C ILE A 17 -1.91 -5.23 7.46
N ALA A 18 -2.33 -4.89 8.68
CA ALA A 18 -2.66 -5.88 9.70
C ALA A 18 -3.86 -6.77 9.30
N ASN A 19 -4.88 -6.22 8.64
CA ASN A 19 -6.04 -6.99 8.16
C ASN A 19 -5.65 -7.98 7.06
N ILE A 20 -4.80 -7.55 6.12
CA ILE A 20 -4.28 -8.43 5.05
C ILE A 20 -3.45 -9.56 5.68
N PHE A 21 -2.55 -9.22 6.61
CA PHE A 21 -1.72 -10.21 7.29
C PHE A 21 -2.53 -11.24 8.07
N GLU A 22 -3.54 -10.79 8.82
CA GLU A 22 -4.44 -11.67 9.56
C GLU A 22 -5.14 -12.66 8.63
N PHE A 23 -5.64 -12.18 7.48
CA PHE A 23 -6.27 -13.04 6.49
C PHE A 23 -5.29 -14.07 5.94
N ILE A 24 -4.09 -13.67 5.51
CA ILE A 24 -3.07 -14.59 4.97
C ILE A 24 -2.64 -15.64 6.00
N CYS A 25 -2.60 -15.28 7.29
CA CYS A 25 -2.23 -16.20 8.35
C CYS A 25 -3.38 -17.10 8.83
N SER A 26 -4.60 -16.90 8.33
CA SER A 26 -5.77 -17.67 8.74
C SER A 26 -5.90 -18.96 7.94
N ASP A 27 -6.61 -19.94 8.51
CA ASP A 27 -6.91 -21.21 7.83
C ASP A 27 -7.83 -21.03 6.60
N GLU A 28 -8.42 -19.85 6.41
CA GLU A 28 -9.27 -19.51 5.27
C GLU A 28 -8.47 -19.13 4.02
N PHE A 29 -7.18 -18.80 4.17
CA PHE A 29 -6.35 -18.39 3.05
C PHE A 29 -5.82 -19.61 2.29
N ASP A 30 -6.31 -19.75 1.05
CA ASP A 30 -5.83 -20.76 0.11
C ASP A 30 -4.69 -20.18 -0.76
N THR A 31 -3.51 -20.80 -0.69
CA THR A 31 -2.34 -20.43 -1.51
C THR A 31 -2.59 -20.62 -3.01
N GLY A 32 -3.57 -21.44 -3.39
CA GLY A 32 -4.06 -21.60 -4.76
C GLY A 32 -4.67 -20.33 -5.35
N LEU A 33 -5.12 -19.39 -4.51
CA LEU A 33 -5.66 -18.09 -4.95
C LEU A 33 -4.56 -17.12 -5.43
N LEU A 34 -3.30 -17.39 -5.11
CA LEU A 34 -2.20 -16.54 -5.54
C LEU A 34 -2.03 -16.64 -7.06
N SER A 35 -2.10 -15.49 -7.72
CA SER A 35 -1.75 -15.37 -9.14
C SER A 35 -0.25 -15.52 -9.36
N SER A 36 0.15 -15.90 -10.56
CA SER A 36 1.58 -15.95 -10.96
C SER A 36 2.28 -14.59 -10.86
N ASP A 37 1.53 -13.48 -10.81
CA ASP A 37 2.05 -12.12 -10.57
C ASP A 37 2.86 -11.97 -9.25
N TYR A 38 2.88 -12.97 -8.35
CA TYR A 38 3.61 -12.94 -7.07
C TYR A 38 4.72 -14.00 -6.94
N GLU A 39 4.95 -14.82 -7.97
CA GLU A 39 5.85 -15.97 -7.88
C GLU A 39 7.32 -15.58 -7.74
N ASP A 40 7.69 -14.40 -8.24
CA ASP A 40 9.05 -13.86 -8.15
C ASP A 40 9.33 -13.26 -6.76
N GLU A 41 8.30 -12.85 -6.03
CA GLU A 41 8.42 -12.15 -4.75
C GLU A 41 8.11 -13.04 -3.54
N VAL A 42 7.28 -14.07 -3.70
CA VAL A 42 6.76 -14.88 -2.59
C VAL A 42 6.87 -16.37 -2.90
N SER A 43 7.57 -17.10 -2.03
CA SER A 43 7.64 -18.55 -2.11
C SER A 43 6.33 -19.20 -1.64
N ARG A 44 5.56 -19.79 -2.57
CA ARG A 44 4.37 -20.59 -2.24
C ARG A 44 4.69 -21.76 -1.30
N ALA A 45 5.80 -22.45 -1.56
CA ALA A 45 6.26 -23.55 -0.71
C ALA A 45 6.50 -23.10 0.74
N ALA A 46 6.98 -21.88 0.96
CA ALA A 46 7.16 -21.32 2.30
C ALA A 46 5.82 -21.01 3.01
N LEU A 47 4.78 -20.61 2.26
CA LEU A 47 3.44 -20.42 2.81
C LEU A 47 2.78 -21.76 3.15
N GLU A 48 2.94 -22.77 2.28
CA GLU A 48 2.37 -24.11 2.45
C GLU A 48 3.04 -24.92 3.55
N ALA A 49 4.28 -24.58 3.92
CA ALA A 49 4.96 -25.17 5.08
C ALA A 49 4.32 -24.78 6.44
N GLY A 50 3.38 -23.82 6.43
CA GLY A 50 2.69 -23.31 7.61
C GLY A 50 3.31 -22.05 8.20
N LEU A 51 2.67 -21.50 9.23
CA LEU A 51 3.07 -20.23 9.85
C LEU A 51 4.52 -20.28 10.37
N SER A 52 5.32 -19.32 9.90
CA SER A 52 6.69 -19.08 10.38
C SER A 52 6.72 -18.59 11.83
N ASP A 53 7.88 -18.70 12.48
CA ASP A 53 8.07 -18.20 13.85
C ASP A 53 7.83 -16.68 13.93
N LYS A 54 8.25 -15.92 12.91
CA LYS A 54 8.00 -14.48 12.84
C LYS A 54 6.52 -14.17 12.74
N ALA A 55 5.80 -14.89 11.88
CA ALA A 55 4.37 -14.69 11.74
C ALA A 55 3.63 -14.99 13.05
N ARG A 56 3.97 -16.10 13.72
CA ARG A 56 3.45 -16.45 15.05
C ARG A 56 3.75 -15.37 16.09
N ASN A 57 4.97 -14.85 16.11
CA ASN A 57 5.37 -13.79 17.05
C ASN A 57 4.59 -12.49 16.80
N ILE A 58 4.35 -12.12 15.54
CA ILE A 58 3.51 -10.97 15.19
C ILE A 58 2.08 -11.20 15.70
N LEU A 59 1.47 -12.36 15.39
CA LEU A 59 0.11 -12.69 15.83
C LEU A 59 -0.04 -12.69 17.35
N ALA A 60 1.00 -13.06 18.10
CA ALA A 60 1.02 -13.03 19.56
C ALA A 60 1.26 -11.63 20.16
N SER A 61 1.72 -10.66 19.35
CA SER A 61 1.98 -9.28 19.78
C SER A 61 0.72 -8.41 19.73
N ARG A 62 0.81 -7.16 20.24
CA ARG A 62 -0.33 -6.23 20.18
C ARG A 62 -0.60 -5.83 18.73
N ARG A 63 -1.87 -5.89 18.32
CA ARG A 63 -2.31 -5.57 16.95
C ARG A 63 -1.82 -4.21 16.42
N LEU A 64 -1.73 -3.20 17.29
CA LEU A 64 -1.21 -1.87 16.95
C LEU A 64 0.25 -1.88 16.45
N ASP A 65 1.04 -2.86 16.90
CA ASP A 65 2.46 -2.99 16.56
C ASP A 65 2.66 -3.83 15.28
N TRP A 66 1.65 -4.59 14.83
CA TRP A 66 1.74 -5.49 13.68
C TRP A 66 2.25 -4.80 12.41
N PRO A 67 1.72 -3.64 11.97
CA PRO A 67 2.10 -3.08 10.67
C PRO A 67 3.60 -2.76 10.60
N ALA A 68 4.19 -2.33 11.71
CA ALA A 68 5.62 -2.05 11.80
C ALA A 68 6.45 -3.34 11.74
N HIS A 69 6.04 -4.39 12.46
CA HIS A 69 6.74 -5.68 12.43
C HIS A 69 6.61 -6.39 11.08
N ILE A 70 5.43 -6.33 10.45
CA ILE A 70 5.20 -6.87 9.11
C ILE A 70 6.11 -6.17 8.09
N ALA A 71 6.15 -4.84 8.09
CA ALA A 71 7.02 -4.09 7.20
C ALA A 71 8.51 -4.38 7.44
N LEU A 72 8.91 -4.56 8.70
CA LEU A 72 10.28 -4.91 9.08
C LEU A 72 10.72 -6.27 8.53
N HIS A 73 9.82 -7.26 8.51
CA HIS A 73 10.11 -8.63 8.09
C HIS A 73 9.68 -8.95 6.65
N ALA A 74 9.31 -7.94 5.86
CA ALA A 74 8.79 -8.13 4.52
C ALA A 74 9.80 -8.74 3.53
N GLU A 75 11.10 -8.62 3.80
CA GLU A 75 12.16 -9.17 2.93
C GLU A 75 12.60 -10.59 3.33
N ASP A 76 12.25 -11.05 4.53
CA ASP A 76 12.80 -12.27 5.11
C ASP A 76 11.75 -13.19 5.76
N ASP A 77 10.47 -12.93 5.50
CA ASP A 77 9.32 -13.76 5.87
C ASP A 77 8.26 -13.77 4.77
N ALA A 78 7.79 -14.96 4.36
CA ALA A 78 6.88 -15.10 3.23
C ALA A 78 5.48 -14.49 3.49
N PHE A 79 4.98 -14.58 4.73
CA PHE A 79 3.68 -14.02 5.10
C PHE A 79 3.74 -12.48 5.12
N CYS A 80 4.83 -11.93 5.66
CA CYS A 80 5.07 -10.49 5.66
C CYS A 80 5.28 -9.94 4.24
N ALA A 81 6.08 -10.64 3.43
CA ALA A 81 6.33 -10.29 2.02
C ALA A 81 5.01 -10.22 1.23
N LEU A 82 4.20 -11.27 1.32
CA LEU A 82 2.91 -11.33 0.62
C LEU A 82 1.96 -10.24 1.09
N THR A 83 1.93 -9.97 2.40
CA THR A 83 1.12 -8.88 2.96
C THR A 83 1.49 -7.54 2.34
N MET A 84 2.79 -7.24 2.31
CA MET A 84 3.29 -5.97 1.78
C MET A 84 3.16 -5.86 0.27
N GLU A 85 3.23 -6.98 -0.47
CA GLU A 85 2.90 -7.04 -1.90
C GLU A 85 1.43 -6.71 -2.17
N LEU A 86 0.51 -7.36 -1.43
CA LEU A 86 -0.93 -7.11 -1.56
C LEU A 86 -1.29 -5.67 -1.17
N PHE A 87 -0.72 -5.16 -0.08
CA PHE A 87 -0.85 -3.76 0.30
C PHE A 87 -0.39 -2.83 -0.84
N THR A 88 0.80 -3.07 -1.39
CA THR A 88 1.39 -2.25 -2.45
C THR A 88 0.53 -2.28 -3.71
N ARG A 89 0.05 -3.47 -4.12
CA ARG A 89 -0.86 -3.63 -5.25
C ARG A 89 -2.14 -2.83 -5.06
N LEU A 90 -2.82 -3.00 -3.93
CA LEU A 90 -4.09 -2.32 -3.65
C LEU A 90 -3.90 -0.81 -3.59
N TYR A 91 -2.82 -0.35 -2.95
CA TYR A 91 -2.49 1.07 -2.87
C TYR A 91 -2.25 1.68 -4.25
N ALA A 92 -1.41 1.04 -5.07
CA ALA A 92 -1.07 1.49 -6.40
C ALA A 92 -2.29 1.51 -7.34
N LEU A 93 -3.11 0.46 -7.33
CA LEU A 93 -4.34 0.40 -8.13
C LEU A 93 -5.34 1.48 -7.73
N LYS A 94 -5.47 1.78 -6.43
CA LYS A 94 -6.33 2.87 -5.97
C LYS A 94 -5.83 4.23 -6.45
N ALA A 95 -4.51 4.47 -6.36
CA ALA A 95 -3.90 5.70 -6.85
C ALA A 95 -4.06 5.83 -8.38
N ALA A 96 -3.84 4.76 -9.14
CA ALA A 96 -4.00 4.73 -10.60
C ALA A 96 -5.44 5.05 -11.03
N ASN A 97 -6.43 4.49 -10.34
CA ASN A 97 -7.83 4.78 -10.60
C ASN A 97 -8.16 6.25 -10.37
N LEU A 98 -7.69 6.85 -9.27
CA LEU A 98 -7.89 8.28 -9.01
C LEU A 98 -7.17 9.14 -10.06
N THR A 99 -5.96 8.76 -10.44
CA THR A 99 -5.18 9.43 -11.48
C THR A 99 -5.93 9.44 -12.82
N SER A 100 -6.52 8.31 -13.19
CA SER A 100 -7.28 8.16 -14.44
C SER A 100 -8.59 8.97 -14.44
N ILE A 101 -9.16 9.25 -13.27
CA ILE A 101 -10.37 10.06 -13.12
C ILE A 101 -10.04 11.56 -13.18
N PHE A 102 -9.01 11.98 -12.44
CA PHE A 102 -8.72 13.40 -12.25
C PHE A 102 -7.71 13.98 -13.25
N LEU A 103 -7.00 13.12 -13.98
CA LEU A 103 -5.98 13.49 -14.97
C LEU A 103 -5.02 14.58 -14.48
N PRO A 104 -4.36 14.41 -13.32
CA PRO A 104 -3.61 15.48 -12.68
C PRO A 104 -2.34 15.82 -13.48
N PRO A 105 -2.22 17.02 -14.08
CA PRO A 105 -1.10 17.35 -14.95
C PRO A 105 0.24 17.45 -14.20
N GLY A 106 0.20 17.73 -12.89
CA GLY A 106 1.38 17.75 -12.02
C GLY A 106 1.70 16.40 -11.38
N GLY A 107 0.97 15.33 -11.73
CA GLY A 107 1.11 14.01 -11.12
C GLY A 107 0.42 13.86 -9.77
N VAL A 108 0.81 12.80 -9.04
CA VAL A 108 0.16 12.38 -7.79
C VAL A 108 1.16 12.34 -6.65
N TRP A 109 0.72 12.86 -5.50
CA TRP A 109 1.48 12.84 -4.25
C TRP A 109 0.88 11.82 -3.27
N LEU A 110 1.70 10.85 -2.89
CA LEU A 110 1.43 9.89 -1.83
C LEU A 110 1.82 10.55 -0.50
N ALA A 111 0.81 11.04 0.21
CA ALA A 111 0.97 11.66 1.53
C ALA A 111 0.61 10.68 2.66
N GLY A 112 1.17 10.95 3.84
CA GLY A 112 0.85 10.22 5.07
C GLY A 112 1.97 9.33 5.59
N GLY A 113 1.78 8.87 6.83
CA GLY A 113 2.79 8.07 7.53
C GLY A 113 3.04 6.71 6.88
N ILE A 114 2.04 6.11 6.22
CA ILE A 114 2.18 4.77 5.63
C ILE A 114 3.11 4.79 4.41
N SER A 115 3.02 5.81 3.56
CA SER A 115 3.83 5.93 2.35
C SER A 115 5.28 6.29 2.67
N SER A 116 5.49 7.23 3.60
CA SER A 116 6.82 7.63 4.05
C SER A 116 7.55 6.51 4.80
N LYS A 117 6.87 5.80 5.70
CA LYS A 117 7.49 4.70 6.48
C LYS A 117 7.83 3.47 5.64
N ASN A 118 7.13 3.25 4.53
CA ASN A 118 7.32 2.09 3.65
C ASN A 118 7.97 2.46 2.30
N GLU A 119 8.57 3.65 2.20
CA GLU A 119 9.14 4.17 0.94
C GLU A 119 10.12 3.17 0.29
N SER A 120 11.03 2.59 1.08
CA SER A 120 12.03 1.64 0.59
C SER A 120 11.39 0.43 -0.09
N TRP A 121 10.32 -0.12 0.51
CA TRP A 121 9.56 -1.22 -0.07
C TRP A 121 8.84 -0.80 -1.35
N LEU A 122 8.14 0.33 -1.33
CA LEU A 122 7.32 0.79 -2.47
C LEU A 122 8.15 1.08 -3.71
N ILE A 123 9.37 1.61 -3.55
CA ILE A 123 10.27 2.01 -4.65
C ILE A 123 11.09 0.83 -5.18
N LYS A 124 11.49 -0.12 -4.31
CA LYS A 124 12.34 -1.25 -4.69
C LYS A 124 11.75 -1.99 -5.88
N ASN A 125 12.57 -2.27 -6.90
CA ASN A 125 12.18 -2.97 -8.12
C ASN A 125 10.91 -2.43 -8.80
N ALA A 126 10.62 -1.14 -8.63
CA ALA A 126 9.40 -0.50 -9.13
C ALA A 126 8.09 -1.18 -8.65
N ARG A 127 8.07 -1.80 -7.44
CA ARG A 127 6.90 -2.53 -6.90
C ARG A 127 5.60 -1.72 -6.99
N PHE A 128 5.62 -0.44 -6.61
CA PHE A 128 4.44 0.43 -6.73
C PHE A 128 4.08 0.72 -8.19
N MET A 129 5.04 1.16 -9.00
CA MET A 129 4.78 1.58 -10.38
C MET A 129 4.31 0.43 -11.28
N ARG A 130 4.83 -0.77 -11.07
CA ARG A 130 4.36 -2.02 -11.73
C ARG A 130 2.85 -2.17 -11.68
N TRP A 131 2.24 -1.88 -10.52
CA TRP A 131 0.80 -1.98 -10.32
C TRP A 131 0.08 -0.69 -10.71
N PHE A 132 0.69 0.47 -10.49
CA PHE A 132 0.11 1.78 -10.84
C PHE A 132 -0.15 1.90 -12.35
N GLU A 133 0.76 1.41 -13.17
CA GLU A 133 0.65 1.48 -14.63
C GLU A 133 -0.26 0.38 -15.21
N LYS A 134 -0.66 -0.62 -14.42
CA LYS A 134 -1.44 -1.77 -14.90
C LYS A 134 -2.86 -1.33 -15.24
N ASN A 135 -3.14 -1.23 -16.54
CA ASN A 135 -4.47 -0.93 -17.07
C ASN A 135 -4.73 -1.70 -18.37
N TYR A 136 -5.98 -2.12 -18.60
CA TYR A 136 -6.37 -2.86 -19.80
C TYR A 136 -6.42 -1.96 -21.05
N ALA A 137 -6.67 -0.66 -20.88
CA ALA A 137 -6.74 0.30 -21.97
C ALA A 137 -5.35 0.88 -22.29
N PRO A 138 -4.79 0.68 -23.49
CA PRO A 138 -3.42 1.09 -23.80
C PRO A 138 -3.14 2.59 -23.63
N HIS A 139 -4.10 3.45 -23.98
CA HIS A 139 -3.95 4.91 -23.85
C HIS A 139 -3.93 5.36 -22.38
N ILE A 140 -4.74 4.72 -21.52
CA ILE A 140 -4.71 4.98 -20.07
C ILE A 140 -3.39 4.50 -19.47
N ARG A 141 -2.95 3.29 -19.84
CA ARG A 141 -1.64 2.77 -19.41
C ARG A 141 -0.51 3.73 -19.80
N GLN A 142 -0.51 4.22 -21.04
CA GLN A 142 0.50 5.20 -21.48
C GLN A 142 0.44 6.48 -20.64
N PHE A 143 -0.76 7.01 -20.39
CA PHE A 143 -0.93 8.18 -19.52
C PHE A 143 -0.39 7.94 -18.09
N LEU A 144 -0.72 6.80 -17.48
CA LEU A 144 -0.25 6.44 -16.14
C LEU A 144 1.28 6.30 -16.09
N ALA A 145 1.89 5.67 -17.09
CA ALA A 145 3.36 5.52 -17.17
C ALA A 145 4.12 6.85 -17.29
N HIS A 146 3.48 7.90 -17.83
CA HIS A 146 4.06 9.25 -17.89
C HIS A 146 3.64 10.14 -16.72
N THR A 147 2.75 9.67 -15.84
CA THR A 147 2.29 10.45 -14.68
C THR A 147 3.31 10.29 -13.54
N PRO A 148 3.92 11.38 -13.06
CA PRO A 148 4.85 11.28 -11.93
C PRO A 148 4.09 10.94 -10.64
N VAL A 149 4.62 9.96 -9.89
CA VAL A 149 4.15 9.62 -8.54
C VAL A 149 5.25 9.97 -7.54
N MET A 150 4.91 10.79 -6.55
CA MET A 150 5.87 11.37 -5.58
C MET A 150 5.45 11.00 -4.16
N ILE A 151 6.42 10.74 -3.27
CA ILE A 151 6.15 10.51 -1.85
C ILE A 151 6.47 11.79 -1.06
N VAL A 152 5.53 12.24 -0.24
CA VAL A 152 5.75 13.41 0.62
C VAL A 152 6.65 13.02 1.79
N LYS A 153 7.83 13.65 1.86
CA LYS A 153 8.81 13.45 2.95
C LYS A 153 8.77 14.54 4.03
N ASN A 154 8.27 15.72 3.70
CA ASN A 154 8.20 16.83 4.64
C ASN A 154 6.94 16.68 5.52
N TYR A 155 7.14 16.42 6.82
CA TYR A 155 6.05 16.31 7.79
C TYR A 155 5.35 17.64 8.09
N ASP A 156 6.00 18.78 7.82
CA ASP A 156 5.42 20.10 8.01
C ASP A 156 4.42 20.47 6.91
N ILE A 157 4.20 19.60 5.91
CA ILE A 157 3.34 19.88 4.77
C ILE A 157 1.91 20.28 5.18
N SER A 158 1.38 19.70 6.26
CA SER A 158 0.05 20.04 6.77
C SER A 158 0.00 21.45 7.35
N LEU A 159 1.06 21.88 8.04
CA LEU A 159 1.17 23.24 8.59
C LEU A 159 1.38 24.26 7.47
N LEU A 160 2.22 23.95 6.48
CA LEU A 160 2.42 24.78 5.29
C LEU A 160 1.12 24.96 4.50
N GLY A 161 0.36 23.87 4.32
CA GLY A 161 -0.95 23.91 3.68
C GLY A 161 -1.95 24.80 4.42
N ALA A 162 -1.99 24.72 5.76
CA ALA A 162 -2.82 25.58 6.59
C ALA A 162 -2.43 27.07 6.46
N ALA A 163 -1.13 27.39 6.44
CA ALA A 163 -0.65 28.76 6.26
C ALA A 163 -1.03 29.33 4.89
N VAL A 164 -0.88 28.55 3.81
CA VAL A 164 -1.29 28.95 2.46
C VAL A 164 -2.80 29.15 2.38
N ALA A 165 -3.58 28.24 2.96
CA ALA A 165 -5.04 28.38 2.99
C ALA A 165 -5.46 29.67 3.70
N ALA A 166 -4.86 29.98 4.85
CA ALA A 166 -5.14 31.23 5.58
C ALA A 166 -4.82 32.49 4.74
N GLN A 167 -3.69 32.50 4.03
CA GLN A 167 -3.35 33.60 3.11
C GLN A 167 -4.38 33.75 1.99
N GLN A 168 -4.77 32.64 1.35
CA GLN A 168 -5.77 32.64 0.28
C GLN A 168 -7.14 33.13 0.74
N PHE A 169 -7.57 32.74 1.96
CA PHE A 169 -8.82 33.26 2.53
C PHE A 169 -8.74 34.74 2.86
N SER A 170 -7.58 35.25 3.30
CA SER A 170 -7.42 36.67 3.61
C SER A 170 -7.38 37.58 2.37
N SER A 171 -6.99 37.06 1.21
CA SER A 171 -6.91 37.82 -0.04
C SER A 171 -8.22 37.88 -0.84
N HIS A 172 -9.22 37.08 -0.45
CA HIS A 172 -10.54 37.00 -1.10
C HIS A 172 -11.69 37.46 -0.19
N ALA A 173 -11.36 38.06 0.96
CA ALA A 173 -12.29 38.75 1.86
C ALA A 173 -12.11 40.26 1.72
#